data_AF-A0A965II11-F1
#
_entry.id   AF-A0A965II11-F1
#
_cell.length_a   1.000
_cell.length_b   1.000
_cell.length_c   1.000
_cell.angle_alpha   90.00
_cell.angle_beta   90.00
_cell.angle_gamma   90.00
#
_symmetry.space_group_name_H-M   'P 1'
#
loop_
_entity.id
_entity.type
_entity.pdbx_description
1 polymer ?
#
loop_
_entity_poly.entity_id
_entity_poly.type
_entity_poly.pdbx_seq_one_letter_code
_entity_poly.pdbx_strand_id
1 'polypeptide(L)'
;MPETTQILMDQHDIQTPDQMRTVIRTQVDLVLPEGASVLNAQDDAVVGLAELSDGEVLFYAQDANNAHLSAHRQHGGRAVYCQEGFVTLARGDQETPLFHLDMELIARLLKQGLHINTLLATVATGWSLGITPLLIRAGLKNFGQKHDQVSKDLARMNG
;
A
#
# COMPACT_ATOMS: atom_id res chain seq x y z
N MET A 1 4.72 -10.47 -6.23
CA MET A 1 5.00 -11.83 -5.78
C MET A 1 6.44 -11.89 -5.32
N PRO A 2 6.73 -12.45 -4.13
CA PRO A 2 8.10 -12.67 -3.73
C PRO A 2 8.75 -13.64 -4.72
N GLU A 3 10.03 -13.43 -5.03
CA GLU A 3 10.80 -14.40 -5.81
C GLU A 3 10.84 -15.74 -5.07
N THR A 4 10.87 -16.84 -5.83
CA THR A 4 11.08 -18.18 -5.26
C THR A 4 12.55 -18.30 -4.86
N THR A 5 12.89 -17.79 -3.69
CA THR A 5 14.24 -17.81 -3.13
C THR A 5 14.60 -19.22 -2.66
N GLN A 6 15.89 -19.58 -2.70
CA GLN A 6 16.43 -20.88 -2.25
C GLN A 6 15.93 -21.33 -0.85
N ILE A 7 15.66 -20.38 0.06
CA ILE A 7 15.10 -20.65 1.40
C ILE A 7 13.69 -21.27 1.33
N LEU A 8 12.84 -20.79 0.40
CA LEU A 8 11.48 -21.31 0.21
C LEU A 8 11.50 -22.71 -0.42
N MET A 9 12.50 -22.98 -1.26
CA MET A 9 12.72 -24.29 -1.89
C MET A 9 13.14 -25.34 -0.85
N ASP A 10 14.09 -24.99 0.01
CA ASP A 10 14.68 -25.92 0.99
C ASP A 10 13.76 -26.21 2.20
N GLN A 11 12.92 -25.25 2.62
CA GLN A 11 12.09 -25.39 3.82
C GLN A 11 10.63 -25.80 3.53
N HIS A 12 10.11 -25.50 2.34
CA HIS A 12 8.66 -25.61 2.04
C HIS A 12 8.34 -26.28 0.69
N ASP A 13 9.34 -26.82 -0.02
CA ASP A 13 9.21 -27.51 -1.32
C ASP A 13 8.46 -26.70 -2.39
N ILE A 14 8.60 -25.37 -2.33
CA ILE A 14 8.05 -24.43 -3.31
C ILE A 14 9.10 -24.26 -4.40
N GLN A 15 8.99 -25.03 -5.48
CA GLN A 15 9.96 -25.07 -6.58
C GLN A 15 9.53 -24.25 -7.80
N THR A 16 8.27 -23.80 -7.86
CA THR A 16 7.69 -23.12 -9.01
C THR A 16 6.89 -21.86 -8.63
N PRO A 17 6.77 -20.86 -9.54
CA PRO A 17 5.92 -19.69 -9.34
C PRO A 17 4.45 -20.03 -9.01
N ASP A 18 3.93 -21.14 -9.54
CA ASP A 18 2.56 -21.59 -9.29
C ASP A 18 2.37 -22.21 -7.89
N GLN A 19 3.40 -22.88 -7.35
CA GLN A 19 3.39 -23.31 -5.95
C GLN A 19 3.49 -22.10 -5.00
N MET A 20 4.26 -21.07 -5.36
CA MET A 20 4.33 -19.83 -4.59
C MET A 20 2.98 -19.08 -4.57
N ARG A 21 2.27 -19.07 -5.71
CA ARG A 21 0.88 -18.60 -5.79
C ARG A 21 -0.02 -19.37 -4.83
N THR A 22 0.12 -20.68 -4.70
CA THR A 22 -0.72 -21.51 -3.81
C THR A 22 -0.58 -21.10 -2.33
N VAL A 23 0.65 -20.82 -1.88
CA VAL A 23 0.89 -20.41 -0.48
C VAL A 23 0.39 -18.99 -0.22
N ILE A 24 0.63 -18.05 -1.14
CA ILE A 24 0.18 -16.66 -1.00
C ILE A 24 -1.34 -16.54 -1.16
N ARG A 25 -1.95 -17.38 -2.01
CA ARG A 25 -3.40 -17.45 -2.24
C ARG A 25 -4.19 -17.63 -0.96
N THR A 26 -3.70 -18.44 -0.01
CA THR A 26 -4.41 -18.68 1.26
C THR A 26 -4.71 -17.38 2.01
N GLN A 27 -3.84 -16.36 1.94
CA GLN A 27 -4.08 -15.09 2.64
C GLN A 27 -5.14 -14.22 1.95
N VAL A 28 -5.36 -14.41 0.65
CA VAL A 28 -6.37 -13.68 -0.13
C VAL A 28 -7.72 -14.42 -0.11
N ASP A 29 -7.70 -15.76 -0.17
CA ASP A 29 -8.88 -16.64 -0.03
C ASP A 29 -9.60 -16.46 1.34
N LEU A 30 -8.92 -15.89 2.35
CA LEU A 30 -9.47 -15.63 3.69
C LEU A 30 -10.06 -14.22 3.85
N VAL A 31 -10.03 -13.39 2.79
CA VAL A 31 -10.65 -12.06 2.84
C VAL A 31 -12.15 -12.22 2.76
N LEU A 32 -12.80 -12.01 3.91
CA LEU A 32 -14.26 -12.02 4.04
C LEU A 32 -14.91 -10.88 3.23
N PRO A 33 -16.21 -10.94 2.92
CA PRO A 33 -16.91 -9.93 2.12
C PRO A 33 -16.78 -8.48 2.64
N GLU A 34 -16.63 -8.31 3.96
CA GLU A 34 -16.40 -7.02 4.61
C GLU A 34 -14.94 -6.55 4.62
N GLY A 35 -14.01 -7.41 4.20
CA GLY A 35 -12.58 -7.14 4.11
C GLY A 35 -12.16 -6.52 2.78
N ALA A 36 -10.85 -6.28 2.64
CA ALA A 36 -10.27 -5.77 1.41
C ALA A 36 -8.92 -6.41 1.09
N SER A 37 -8.69 -6.73 -0.18
CA SER A 37 -7.41 -7.14 -0.74
C SER A 37 -6.71 -5.94 -1.37
N VAL A 38 -5.58 -5.52 -0.81
CA VAL A 38 -4.74 -4.46 -1.35
C VAL A 38 -3.63 -5.07 -2.20
N LEU A 39 -3.71 -4.87 -3.51
CA LEU A 39 -2.95 -5.64 -4.49
C LEU A 39 -2.07 -4.74 -5.38
N ASN A 40 -0.85 -5.18 -5.66
CA ASN A 40 0.05 -4.49 -6.58
C ASN A 40 -0.37 -4.75 -8.04
N ALA A 41 -0.79 -3.72 -8.76
CA ALA A 41 -1.19 -3.81 -10.16
C ALA A 41 0.00 -3.80 -11.15
N GLN A 42 1.24 -3.67 -10.67
CA GLN A 42 2.45 -3.80 -11.49
C GLN A 42 2.94 -5.25 -11.65
N ASP A 43 2.24 -6.21 -11.05
CA ASP A 43 2.60 -7.62 -11.07
C ASP A 43 1.38 -8.46 -11.47
N ASP A 44 1.40 -9.00 -12.69
CA ASP A 44 0.30 -9.78 -13.26
C ASP A 44 -0.07 -11.00 -12.39
N ALA A 45 0.90 -11.58 -11.68
CA ALA A 45 0.64 -12.69 -10.79
C ALA A 45 -0.08 -12.25 -9.51
N VAL A 46 0.14 -11.02 -9.04
CA VAL A 46 -0.62 -10.41 -7.94
C VAL A 46 -2.01 -10.00 -8.40
N VAL A 47 -2.13 -9.44 -9.60
CA VAL A 47 -3.43 -9.04 -10.18
C VAL A 47 -4.36 -10.25 -10.31
N GLY A 48 -3.82 -11.40 -10.72
CA GLY A 48 -4.57 -12.66 -10.77
C GLY A 48 -5.16 -13.10 -9.43
N LEU A 49 -4.67 -12.60 -8.29
CA LEU A 49 -5.25 -12.92 -6.98
C LEU A 49 -6.57 -12.17 -6.71
N ALA A 50 -6.91 -11.15 -7.51
CA ALA A 50 -8.14 -10.38 -7.32
C ALA A 50 -9.41 -11.24 -7.43
N GLU A 51 -9.39 -12.28 -8.28
CA GLU A 51 -10.54 -13.19 -8.46
C GLU A 51 -10.83 -14.06 -7.22
N LEU A 52 -9.91 -14.08 -6.27
CA LEU A 52 -9.93 -14.92 -5.06
C LEU A 52 -10.43 -14.16 -3.84
N SER A 53 -10.63 -12.85 -3.97
CA SER A 53 -11.12 -12.00 -2.90
C SER A 53 -12.65 -12.00 -2.91
N ASP A 54 -13.28 -12.45 -1.82
CA ASP A 54 -14.73 -12.30 -1.63
C ASP A 54 -15.11 -10.87 -1.20
N GLY A 55 -14.12 -10.09 -0.76
CA GLY A 55 -14.26 -8.69 -0.36
C GLY A 55 -13.89 -7.69 -1.45
N GLU A 56 -13.57 -6.47 -1.04
CA GLU A 56 -13.16 -5.44 -1.99
C GLU A 56 -11.73 -5.64 -2.48
N VAL A 57 -11.50 -5.46 -3.78
CA VAL A 57 -10.16 -5.34 -4.35
C VAL A 57 -9.80 -3.87 -4.49
N LEU A 58 -8.61 -3.49 -4.03
CA LEU A 58 -8.05 -2.15 -4.18
C LEU A 58 -6.63 -2.27 -4.75
N PHE A 59 -6.45 -1.77 -5.97
CA PHE A 59 -5.15 -1.85 -6.64
C PHE A 59 -4.24 -0.65 -6.32
N TYR A 60 -2.93 -0.89 -6.26
CA TYR A 60 -1.94 0.18 -6.26
C TYR A 60 -0.86 -0.04 -7.32
N ALA A 61 -0.36 1.06 -7.90
CA ALA A 61 0.73 1.05 -8.87
C ALA A 61 1.45 2.41 -8.88
N GLN A 62 2.73 2.44 -9.24
CA GLN A 62 3.44 3.72 -9.41
C GLN A 62 2.88 4.57 -10.55
N ASP A 63 2.47 3.96 -11.66
CA ASP A 63 2.00 4.68 -12.85
C ASP A 63 0.46 4.73 -12.90
N ALA A 64 -0.08 5.94 -13.07
CA ALA A 64 -1.51 6.19 -13.28
C ALA A 64 -2.07 5.50 -14.55
N ASN A 65 -1.22 5.26 -15.55
CA ASN A 65 -1.59 4.62 -16.82
C ASN A 65 -1.48 3.09 -16.80
N ASN A 66 -1.26 2.48 -15.62
CA ASN A 66 -1.22 1.03 -15.51
C ASN A 66 -2.55 0.40 -15.98
N ALA A 67 -2.48 -0.50 -16.95
CA ALA A 67 -3.65 -1.06 -17.62
C ALA A 67 -4.63 -1.77 -16.66
N HIS A 68 -4.12 -2.55 -15.70
CA HIS A 68 -4.95 -3.24 -14.70
C HIS A 68 -5.68 -2.25 -13.80
N LEU A 69 -4.97 -1.20 -13.36
CA LEU A 69 -5.52 -0.13 -12.55
C LEU A 69 -6.60 0.64 -13.32
N SER A 70 -6.34 1.03 -14.57
CA SER A 70 -7.30 1.73 -15.42
C SER A 70 -8.56 0.88 -15.66
N ALA A 71 -8.40 -0.40 -16.00
CA ALA A 71 -9.51 -1.31 -16.20
C ALA A 71 -10.33 -1.50 -14.91
N HIS A 72 -9.67 -1.67 -13.76
CA HIS A 72 -10.34 -1.80 -12.47
C HIS A 72 -11.14 -0.53 -12.10
N ARG A 73 -10.56 0.65 -12.35
CA ARG A 73 -11.25 1.94 -12.14
C ARG A 73 -12.48 2.09 -13.03
N GLN A 74 -12.42 1.68 -14.30
CA GLN A 74 -13.59 1.74 -15.20
C GLN A 74 -14.79 0.94 -14.66
N HIS A 75 -14.55 -0.08 -13.82
CA HIS A 75 -15.59 -0.85 -13.15
C HIS A 75 -15.99 -0.27 -11.77
N GLY A 76 -15.58 0.96 -11.44
CA GLY A 76 -15.89 1.64 -10.18
C GLY A 76 -15.01 1.24 -9.00
N GLY A 77 -13.96 0.45 -9.24
CA GLY A 77 -13.01 0.00 -8.24
C GLY A 77 -12.13 1.11 -7.66
N ARG A 78 -11.56 0.86 -6.48
CA ARG A 78 -10.66 1.80 -5.80
C ARG A 78 -9.21 1.55 -6.21
N ALA A 79 -8.44 2.62 -6.35
CA ALA A 79 -7.02 2.53 -6.68
C ALA A 79 -6.18 3.62 -6.02
N VAL A 80 -4.88 3.34 -5.84
CA VAL A 80 -3.88 4.30 -5.35
C VAL A 80 -2.66 4.31 -6.26
N TYR A 81 -2.29 5.47 -6.79
CA TYR A 81 -1.16 5.57 -7.71
C TYR A 81 -0.43 6.91 -7.65
N CYS A 82 0.70 7.04 -8.35
CA CYS A 82 1.36 8.33 -8.54
C CYS A 82 0.93 8.98 -9.85
N GLN A 83 0.57 10.25 -9.80
CA GLN A 83 0.31 11.09 -10.97
C GLN A 83 0.92 12.46 -10.73
N GLU A 84 1.79 12.90 -11.64
CA GLU A 84 2.47 14.21 -11.56
C GLU A 84 3.13 14.45 -10.20
N GLY A 85 3.75 13.41 -9.64
CA GLY A 85 4.42 13.47 -8.33
C GLY A 85 3.48 13.47 -7.11
N PHE A 86 2.16 13.44 -7.30
CA PHE A 86 1.19 13.22 -6.21
C PHE A 86 0.87 11.75 -6.03
N VAL A 87 0.81 11.31 -4.77
CA VAL A 87 0.07 10.09 -4.42
C VAL A 87 -1.42 10.43 -4.49
N THR A 88 -2.17 9.71 -5.31
CA THR A 88 -3.58 9.97 -5.61
C THR A 88 -4.43 8.77 -5.22
N LEU A 89 -5.53 9.02 -4.52
CA LEU A 89 -6.60 8.04 -4.29
C LEU A 89 -7.63 8.19 -5.40
N ALA A 90 -8.12 7.09 -5.97
CA ALA A 90 -9.13 7.15 -7.01
C ALA A 90 -10.22 6.09 -6.83
N ARG A 91 -11.45 6.42 -7.24
CA ARG A 91 -12.57 5.48 -7.35
C ARG A 91 -13.39 5.84 -8.58
N GLY A 92 -13.47 4.93 -9.55
CA GLY A 92 -14.03 5.30 -10.85
C GLY A 92 -13.27 6.50 -11.45
N ASP A 93 -14.02 7.50 -11.88
CA ASP A 93 -13.48 8.74 -12.43
C ASP A 93 -13.13 9.78 -11.35
N GLN A 94 -13.44 9.52 -10.08
CA GLN A 94 -13.13 10.44 -8.99
C GLN A 94 -11.68 10.26 -8.55
N GLU A 95 -10.94 11.36 -8.48
CA GLU A 95 -9.54 11.39 -8.05
C GLU A 95 -9.35 12.39 -6.90
N THR A 96 -8.53 12.03 -5.93
CA THR A 96 -8.19 12.85 -4.77
C THR A 96 -6.68 12.82 -4.56
N PRO A 97 -5.95 13.86 -4.98
CA PRO A 97 -4.54 14.02 -4.66
C PRO A 97 -4.35 14.10 -3.14
N LEU A 98 -3.48 13.25 -2.60
CA LEU A 98 -3.28 13.11 -1.16
C LEU A 98 -2.09 13.96 -0.68
N PHE A 99 -0.91 13.76 -1.24
CA PHE A 99 0.29 14.56 -0.99
C PHE A 99 1.31 14.39 -2.11
N HIS A 100 2.19 15.38 -2.27
CA HIS A 100 3.29 15.32 -3.22
C HIS A 100 4.48 14.53 -2.63
N LEU A 101 5.19 13.77 -3.46
CA LEU A 101 6.36 12.99 -3.04
C LEU A 101 7.53 13.88 -2.56
N ASP A 102 7.61 15.10 -3.07
CA ASP A 102 8.61 16.10 -2.63
C ASP A 102 8.30 16.75 -1.28
N MET A 103 7.15 16.42 -0.67
CA MET A 103 6.87 16.87 0.69
C MET A 103 8.01 16.41 1.61
N GLU A 104 8.61 17.34 2.36
CA GLU A 104 9.91 17.15 3.04
C GLU A 104 10.03 15.82 3.79
N LEU A 105 9.00 15.46 4.57
CA LEU A 105 8.99 14.20 5.32
C LEU A 105 8.95 12.97 4.40
N ILE A 106 8.12 12.98 3.36
CA ILE A 106 8.00 11.88 2.40
C ILE A 106 9.31 11.74 1.63
N ALA A 107 9.84 12.84 1.09
CA ALA A 107 11.13 12.86 0.41
C ALA A 107 12.26 12.32 1.31
N ARG A 108 12.25 12.64 2.61
CA ARG A 108 13.20 12.10 3.58
C ARG A 108 13.04 10.58 3.77
N LEU A 109 11.82 10.08 3.93
CA LEU A 109 11.55 8.65 4.08
C LEU A 109 12.00 7.87 2.83
N LEU A 110 11.71 8.38 1.64
CA LEU A 110 12.16 7.78 0.38
C LEU A 110 13.69 7.76 0.28
N LYS A 111 14.37 8.85 0.65
CA LYS A 111 15.84 8.91 0.72
C LYS A 111 16.44 7.95 1.76
N GLN A 112 15.69 7.64 2.82
CA GLN A 112 16.09 6.67 3.84
C GLN A 112 15.81 5.20 3.44
N GLY A 113 15.34 4.96 2.21
CA GLY A 113 15.14 3.62 1.66
C GLY A 113 13.70 3.13 1.68
N LEU A 114 12.72 3.97 2.02
CA LEU A 114 11.31 3.59 1.85
C LEU A 114 11.01 3.44 0.35
N HIS A 115 10.55 2.27 -0.05
CA HIS A 115 10.11 2.03 -1.42
C HIS A 115 8.75 2.69 -1.67
N ILE A 116 8.58 3.31 -2.84
CA ILE A 116 7.30 3.94 -3.22
C ILE A 116 6.15 2.94 -3.22
N ASN A 117 6.37 1.69 -3.62
CA ASN A 117 5.34 0.64 -3.57
C ASN A 117 4.85 0.39 -2.15
N THR A 118 5.75 0.41 -1.17
CA THR A 118 5.40 0.27 0.25
C THR A 118 4.57 1.47 0.72
N LEU A 119 4.91 2.68 0.30
CA LEU A 119 4.14 3.88 0.60
C LEU A 119 2.72 3.80 0.03
N LEU A 120 2.59 3.44 -1.25
CA LEU A 120 1.30 3.31 -1.93
C LEU A 120 0.44 2.21 -1.29
N ALA A 121 1.02 1.05 -1.01
CA ALA A 121 0.35 -0.04 -0.31
C ALA A 121 -0.13 0.39 1.08
N THR A 122 0.66 1.15 1.82
CA THR A 122 0.30 1.67 3.16
C THR A 122 -0.90 2.63 3.07
N VAL A 123 -0.88 3.55 2.10
CA VAL A 123 -1.97 4.49 1.85
C VAL A 123 -3.25 3.75 1.44
N ALA A 124 -3.13 2.81 0.50
CA ALA A 124 -4.22 1.96 0.05
C ALA A 124 -4.82 1.15 1.22
N THR A 125 -3.98 0.58 2.07
CA THR A 125 -4.41 -0.18 3.26
C THR A 125 -5.19 0.72 4.23
N GLY A 126 -4.65 1.88 4.60
CA GLY A 126 -5.37 2.81 5.48
C GLY A 126 -6.73 3.23 4.90
N TRP A 127 -6.78 3.50 3.60
CA TRP A 127 -8.02 3.87 2.94
C TRP A 127 -9.01 2.71 2.85
N SER A 128 -8.52 1.48 2.66
CA SER A 128 -9.36 0.28 2.67
C SER A 128 -10.09 0.08 4.00
N LEU A 129 -9.43 0.43 5.11
CA LEU A 129 -9.96 0.39 6.47
C LEU A 129 -10.89 1.56 6.83
N GLY A 130 -11.25 2.41 5.86
CA GLY A 130 -12.13 3.57 6.08
C GLY A 130 -11.44 4.76 6.76
N ILE A 131 -10.11 4.76 6.89
CA ILE A 131 -9.38 5.94 7.39
C ILE A 131 -9.49 7.05 6.35
N THR A 132 -9.93 8.22 6.81
CA THR A 132 -10.15 9.35 5.91
C THR A 132 -8.83 9.87 5.31
N PRO A 133 -8.85 10.42 4.08
CA PRO A 133 -7.66 11.00 3.46
C PRO A 133 -6.94 12.01 4.36
N LEU A 134 -7.69 12.79 5.15
CA LEU A 134 -7.13 13.73 6.12
C LEU A 134 -6.32 13.03 7.22
N LEU A 135 -6.84 11.94 7.78
CA LEU A 135 -6.17 11.18 8.84
C LEU A 135 -4.96 10.41 8.30
N ILE A 136 -5.03 9.88 7.07
CA ILE A 136 -3.86 9.26 6.42
C ILE A 136 -2.72 10.27 6.27
N ARG A 137 -3.02 11.48 5.77
CA ARG A 137 -2.03 12.57 5.68
C ARG A 137 -1.46 12.94 7.04
N ALA A 138 -2.31 13.07 8.06
CA ALA A 138 -1.88 13.43 9.40
C ALA A 138 -0.98 12.34 10.03
N GLY A 139 -1.34 11.07 9.86
CA GLY A 139 -0.54 9.94 10.33
C GLY A 139 0.84 9.89 9.66
N LEU A 140 0.89 10.08 8.35
CA LEU A 140 2.16 10.14 7.61
C LEU A 140 3.02 11.32 8.04
N LYS A 141 2.43 12.50 8.30
CA LYS A 141 3.14 13.68 8.81
C LYS A 141 3.83 13.45 10.17
N ASN A 142 3.25 12.60 11.01
CA ASN A 142 3.74 12.35 12.36
C ASN A 142 4.59 11.06 12.47
N PHE A 143 4.73 10.31 11.37
CA PHE A 143 5.47 9.06 11.36
C PHE A 143 6.95 9.28 11.72
N GLY A 144 7.45 8.54 12.70
CA GLY A 144 8.84 8.64 13.17
C GLY A 144 9.14 9.80 14.13
N GLN A 145 8.13 10.59 14.53
CA GLN A 145 8.30 11.50 15.66
C GLN A 145 8.37 10.68 16.96
N LYS A 146 9.54 10.62 17.59
CA LYS A 146 9.62 10.24 19.01
C LYS A 146 8.84 11.27 19.82
N HIS A 147 7.92 10.82 20.66
CA HIS A 147 7.25 11.65 21.68
C HIS A 147 8.25 11.98 22.81
N ASP A 148 9.37 12.63 22.49
CA ASP A 148 10.43 12.99 23.46
C ASP A 148 10.34 14.46 23.93
N GLN A 149 9.18 15.11 23.78
CA GLN A 149 9.07 16.54 24.07
C GLN A 149 8.41 16.91 25.40
N VAL A 150 7.71 16.00 26.09
CA VAL A 150 7.08 16.36 27.40
C VAL A 150 8.08 16.23 28.57
N SER A 151 9.06 15.32 28.50
CA SER A 151 9.99 15.10 29.62
C SER A 151 11.17 16.08 29.67
N LYS A 152 11.51 16.77 28.58
CA LYS A 152 12.64 17.72 28.55
C LYS A 152 12.29 19.13 29.03
N ASP A 153 11.04 19.56 28.86
CA ASP A 153 10.60 20.89 29.32
C ASP A 153 10.36 20.90 30.84
N LEU A 154 9.88 19.79 31.43
CA LEU A 154 9.75 19.62 32.88
C LEU A 154 11.10 19.61 33.62
N ALA A 155 12.16 19.10 32.98
CA ALA A 155 13.51 19.07 33.55
C ALA A 155 14.22 20.44 33.54
N ARG A 156 13.79 21.37 32.67
CA ARG A 156 14.32 22.74 32.59
C ARG A 156 13.60 23.74 33.49
N MET A 157 12.40 23.40 33.98
CA MET A 157 11.61 24.26 34.87
C MET A 157 11.90 24.04 36.36
N ASN A 158 12.65 22.98 36.71
CA ASN A 158 12.98 22.63 38.10
C ASN A 158 14.50 22.70 38.40
N GLY A 159 15.28 23.41 37.58
CA GLY A 159 16.73 23.58 37.72
C GLY A 159 17.13 25.01 38.02
#